data_AF-A0A0N0T754-F1
#
_entry.id   AF-A0A0N0T754-F1
#
_cell.length_a   1.000
_cell.length_b   1.000
_cell.length_c   1.000
_cell.angle_alpha   90.00
_cell.angle_beta   90.00
_cell.angle_gamma   90.00
#
_symmetry.space_group_name_H-M   'P 1'
#
loop_
_entity.id
_entity.type
_entity.pdbx_description
1 polymer ?
#
loop_
_entity_poly.entity_id
_entity_poly.type
_entity_poly.pdbx_seq_one_letter_code
_entity_poly.pdbx_strand_id
1 'polypeptide(L)' 'MSRHLSSVDGDNPGKPCLVLSDGEWQHGTLTWEPAKRADGLWWAAVTYLRDGQLVTEVRSQHDVRAQ' A
#
# COMPACT_ATOMS: atom_id res chain seq x y z
N MET A 1 -26.48 -17.18 -12.32
CA MET A 1 -26.43 -15.76 -11.92
C MET A 1 -24.98 -15.37 -11.73
N SER A 2 -24.46 -14.59 -12.68
CA SER A 2 -23.06 -14.20 -12.76
C SER A 2 -22.68 -13.20 -11.67
N ARG A 3 -21.63 -13.48 -10.91
CA ARG A 3 -20.79 -12.44 -10.30
C ARG A 3 -19.39 -12.63 -10.84
N HIS A 4 -19.09 -11.84 -11.86
CA HIS A 4 -17.74 -11.64 -12.35
C HIS A 4 -17.05 -10.77 -11.29
N LEU A 5 -16.33 -11.40 -10.36
CA LEU A 5 -15.41 -10.67 -9.49
C LEU A 5 -14.21 -10.32 -10.37
N SER A 6 -14.10 -9.04 -10.71
CA SER A 6 -12.92 -8.46 -11.34
C SER A 6 -11.71 -8.78 -10.46
N SER A 7 -10.99 -9.84 -10.82
CA SER A 7 -9.71 -10.18 -10.22
C SER A 7 -8.76 -9.05 -10.60
N VAL A 8 -8.50 -8.18 -9.63
CA VAL A 8 -7.53 -7.10 -9.77
C VAL A 8 -6.18 -7.69 -10.19
N ASP A 9 -5.61 -7.07 -11.19
CA ASP A 9 -4.35 -7.41 -11.86
C ASP A 9 -3.17 -7.44 -10.88
N GLY A 10 -2.27 -8.43 -11.00
CA GLY A 10 -0.90 -8.32 -10.48
C GLY A 10 -0.56 -9.13 -9.23
N ASP A 11 -0.35 -10.43 -9.43
CA ASP A 11 0.20 -11.43 -8.50
C ASP A 11 1.61 -11.07 -7.99
N ASN A 12 1.70 -10.12 -7.07
CA ASN A 12 2.80 -10.07 -6.11
C ASN A 12 2.21 -9.56 -4.80
N PRO A 13 2.03 -10.41 -3.77
CA PRO A 13 1.58 -9.94 -2.48
C PRO A 13 2.67 -8.98 -1.98
N GLY A 14 2.38 -7.68 -2.02
CA GLY A 14 3.32 -6.66 -1.57
C GLY A 14 3.89 -7.01 -0.19
N LYS A 15 5.08 -6.52 0.12
CA LYS A 15 5.74 -6.82 1.40
C LYS A 15 4.86 -6.35 2.55
N PRO A 16 4.71 -7.13 3.64
CA PRO A 16 3.95 -6.71 4.80
C PRO A 16 4.54 -5.41 5.37
N CYS A 17 3.66 -4.50 5.78
CA CYS A 17 4.06 -3.23 6.34
C CYS A 17 3.03 -2.68 7.33
N LEU A 18 3.46 -1.68 8.09
CA LEU A 18 2.58 -0.73 8.75
C LEU A 18 2.53 0.57 7.95
N VAL A 19 1.36 1.19 7.85
CA VAL A 19 1.13 2.46 7.18
C VAL A 19 0.46 3.45 8.11
N LEU A 20 0.91 4.70 8.11
CA LEU A 20 0.33 5.76 8.92
C LEU A 20 -0.94 6.30 8.24
N SER A 21 -2.10 6.04 8.85
CA SER A 21 -3.41 6.54 8.41
C SER A 21 -4.17 7.09 9.61
N ASP A 22 -4.72 8.31 9.48
CA ASP A 22 -5.46 8.99 10.56
C ASP A 22 -4.71 9.04 11.91
N GLY A 23 -3.37 9.14 11.85
CA GLY A 23 -2.51 9.21 13.04
C GLY A 23 -2.18 7.85 13.67
N GLU A 24 -2.71 6.76 13.13
CA GLU A 24 -2.49 5.39 13.62
C GLU A 24 -1.73 4.54 12.60
N TRP A 25 -0.97 3.57 13.10
CA TRP A 25 -0.26 2.60 12.25
C TRP A 25 -1.17 1.41 11.94
N GLN A 26 -1.57 1.28 10.69
CA GLN A 26 -2.45 0.23 10.17
C GLN A 26 -1.65 -0.85 9.45
N HIS A 27 -2.09 -2.11 9.51
CA HIS A 27 -1.46 -3.20 8.77
C HIS A 27 -1.87 -3.20 7.30
N GLY A 28 -0.89 -3.42 6.41
CA GLY A 28 -1.12 -3.52 4.98
C GLY A 28 0.02 -4.23 4.26
N THR A 29 0.00 -4.11 2.93
CA THR A 29 1.07 -4.57 2.05
C THR A 29 1.57 -3.41 1.20
N LEU A 30 2.88 -3.37 0.93
CA LEU A 30 3.48 -2.33 0.10
C LEU A 30 4.31 -2.87 -1.05
N THR A 31 4.41 -2.07 -2.10
CA THR A 31 5.36 -2.25 -3.20
C THR A 31 6.11 -0.94 -3.39
N TRP A 32 7.40 -0.94 -3.12
CA TRP A 32 8.26 0.22 -3.36
C TRP A 32 8.36 0.52 -4.85
N GLU A 33 8.44 1.79 -5.19
CA GLU A 33 8.86 2.25 -6.51
C GLU A 33 10.29 1.75 -6.81
N PRO A 34 10.63 1.56 -8.10
CA PRO A 34 11.94 1.03 -8.49
C PRO A 34 13.10 2.00 -8.22
N ALA A 35 12.82 3.28 -7.99
CA ALA A 35 13.81 4.31 -7.70
C ALA A 35 13.25 5.36 -6.74
N LYS A 36 14.16 6.13 -6.12
CA LYS A 36 13.80 7.35 -5.40
C LYS A 36 13.23 8.39 -6.36
N ARG A 37 12.26 9.17 -5.89
CA ARG A 37 11.75 10.33 -6.65
C ARG A 37 12.71 11.52 -6.54
N ALA A 38 12.37 12.60 -7.24
CA ALA A 38 13.19 13.82 -7.30
C ALA A 38 13.37 14.51 -5.92
N ASP A 39 12.50 14.23 -4.97
CA ASP A 39 12.59 14.66 -3.56
C ASP A 39 13.63 13.86 -2.74
N GLY A 40 14.23 12.81 -3.32
CA GLY A 40 15.21 11.95 -2.67
C GLY A 40 14.59 10.89 -1.74
N LEU A 41 13.27 10.77 -1.71
CA LEU A 41 12.54 9.81 -0.88
C LEU A 41 12.17 8.57 -1.68
N TRP A 42 12.08 7.44 -0.97
CA TRP A 42 11.39 6.27 -1.48
C TRP A 42 9.88 6.43 -1.30
N TRP A 43 9.14 5.99 -2.30
CA TRP A 43 7.68 5.98 -2.31
C TRP A 43 7.19 4.56 -2.58
N ALA A 44 6.05 4.20 -2.01
CA ALA A 44 5.45 2.89 -2.19
C ALA A 44 3.95 3.00 -2.45
N ALA A 45 3.43 2.13 -3.31
CA ALA A 45 2.00 1.83 -3.33
C ALA A 45 1.68 0.92 -2.15
N VAL A 46 0.74 1.33 -1.30
CA VAL A 46 0.36 0.63 -0.07
C VAL A 46 -1.12 0.29 -0.12
N THR A 47 -1.45 -0.98 0.10
CA THR A 47 -2.82 -1.46 0.20
C THR A 47 -3.14 -1.83 1.65
N TYR A 48 -4.18 -1.23 2.23
CA TYR A 48 -4.56 -1.42 3.63
C TYR A 48 -6.07 -1.20 3.85
N LEU A 49 -6.58 -1.63 5.01
CA LEU A 49 -7.98 -1.39 5.39
C LEU A 49 -8.11 -0.02 6.06
N ARG A 50 -9.01 0.81 5.53
CA ARG A 50 -9.41 2.11 6.09
C ARG A 50 -10.93 2.18 6.12
N ASP A 51 -11.50 2.43 7.30
CA ASP A 51 -12.97 2.51 7.49
C ASP A 51 -13.73 1.28 6.93
N GLY A 52 -13.13 0.09 7.06
CA GLY A 52 -13.69 -1.16 6.55
C GLY A 52 -13.57 -1.35 5.03
N GLN A 53 -12.95 -0.41 4.32
CA GLN A 53 -12.69 -0.48 2.89
C GLN A 53 -11.20 -0.74 2.61
N LEU A 54 -10.93 -1.63 1.65
CA LEU A 54 -9.57 -1.83 1.15
C LEU A 54 -9.23 -0.68 0.20
N VAL A 55 -8.18 0.07 0.53
CA VAL A 55 -7.71 1.22 -0.26
C VAL A 55 -6.25 1.01 -0.67
N THR A 56 -5.87 1.53 -1.83
CA THR A 56 -4.48 1.57 -2.28
C THR A 56 -4.06 3.03 -2.46
N GLU A 57 -3.00 3.44 -1.77
CA GLU A 57 -2.48 4.81 -1.80
C GLU A 57 -0.96 4.82 -1.96
N VAL A 58 -0.42 5.89 -2.56
CA VAL A 58 1.03 6.08 -2.61
C VAL A 58 1.49 6.83 -1.37
N ARG A 59 2.41 6.25 -0.61
CA ARG A 59 2.94 6.79 0.65
C ARG A 59 4.45 6.93 0.59
N SER A 60 4.96 7.95 1.27
CA SER A 60 6.40 8.18 1.38
C SER A 60 7.01 7.21 2.39
N GLN A 61 8.34 7.04 2.34
CA GLN A 61 9.07 6.21 3.30
C GLN A 61 8.88 6.61 4.78
N HIS A 62 8.41 7.83 5.06
CA HIS A 62 8.15 8.29 6.42
C HIS A 62 6.80 7.80 6.96
N ASP A 63 5.85 7.49 6.07
CA ASP A 63 4.49 7.07 6.40
C ASP A 63 4.33 5.56 6.34
N VAL A 64 5.42 4.81 6.14
CA VAL A 64 5.41 3.34 6.06
C VAL A 64 6.56 2.73 6.86
N ARG A 65 6.31 1.55 7.41
CA ARG A 65 7.32 0.70 8.07
C ARG A 65 7.24 -0.68 7.47
N ALA A 66 8.19 -1.01 6.60
CA ALA A 66 8.34 -2.37 6.08
C ALA A 66 8.80 -3.31 7.21
N GLN A 67 8.32 -4.56 7.20
CA GLN A 67 8.75 -5.61 8.13
C GLN A 67 9.80 -6.53 7.53
#